data_AF-A0A441VD59-F1
#
_entry.id   AF-A0A441VD59-F1
#
_cell.length_a   1.000
_cell.length_b   1.000
_cell.length_c   1.000
_cell.angle_alpha   90.00
_cell.angle_beta   90.00
_cell.angle_gamma   90.00
#
_symmetry.space_group_name_H-M   'P 1'
#
loop_
_entity.id
_entity.type
_entity.pdbx_description
1 polymer ?
#
loop_
_entity_poly.entity_id
_entity_poly.type
_entity_poly.pdbx_seq_one_letter_code
_entity_poly.pdbx_strand_id
1 'polypeptide(L)'
;MSTTGQKPSPQAASTARMVLDECMADGACVEAIIARLALRFETGVDAAELADVALEMNSADLRKRDSLERIADLLRHRPDIFATLRETGAAVRHERDEWETDAAVVRRLAAGFDAAATISPAASVQLSSLGDEEKLTAATDEIVAWLGRQGFTGRDQDMLDIGCGIGRFESALSDAAHRIVGIDISLEMISVARRRCAGLRNVDLRPTSGFDLADFSNASFDCVLAVDSFPYLVLAGLAERYFEEIERVLKPSGIAALLNYSYRGSSALDRADVHRLAEAHGMQVMVDGEKPFRLWDGNAFLLAASDGTLRRNDCSGIK
;
A
#
# COMPACT_ATOMS: atom_id res chain seq x y z
N MET A 1 33.34 14.16 20.94
CA MET A 1 33.70 14.91 19.72
C MET A 1 32.40 15.38 19.10
N SER A 2 32.19 16.69 19.07
CA SER A 2 30.96 17.32 18.62
C SER A 2 30.81 17.09 17.11
N THR A 3 29.77 16.37 16.69
CA THR A 3 29.34 16.34 15.28
C THR A 3 28.69 17.69 14.99
N THR A 4 29.50 18.66 14.56
CA THR A 4 28.98 19.87 13.90
C THR A 4 28.22 19.41 12.66
N GLY A 5 26.89 19.62 12.65
CA GLY A 5 26.05 19.36 11.48
C GLY A 5 26.67 20.04 10.26
N GLN A 6 27.00 19.25 9.26
CA GLN A 6 27.34 19.80 7.95
C GLN A 6 26.07 20.48 7.40
N LYS A 7 26.24 21.46 6.52
CA LYS A 7 25.10 21.96 5.76
C LYS A 7 24.85 20.97 4.61
N PRO A 8 23.58 20.67 4.27
CA PRO A 8 23.29 19.80 3.15
C PRO A 8 23.92 20.38 1.88
N SER A 9 24.36 19.50 0.98
CA SER A 9 24.87 19.97 -0.31
C SER A 9 23.80 20.82 -1.03
N PRO A 10 24.17 21.84 -1.83
CA PRO A 10 23.18 22.68 -2.51
C PRO A 10 22.18 21.91 -3.36
N GLN A 11 22.62 20.81 -3.97
CA GLN A 11 21.77 19.90 -4.74
C GLN A 11 20.76 19.17 -3.84
N ALA A 12 21.22 18.61 -2.71
CA ALA A 12 20.36 17.94 -1.74
C ALA A 12 19.30 18.89 -1.15
N ALA A 13 19.70 20.11 -0.78
CA ALA A 13 18.78 21.12 -0.29
C ALA A 13 17.73 21.50 -1.34
N SER A 14 18.14 21.64 -2.61
CA SER A 14 17.22 21.90 -3.73
C SER A 14 16.20 20.76 -3.91
N THR A 15 16.67 19.50 -3.88
CA THR A 15 15.79 18.32 -3.97
C THR A 15 14.82 18.25 -2.80
N ALA A 16 15.28 18.55 -1.57
CA ALA A 16 14.43 18.51 -0.39
C ALA A 16 13.31 19.56 -0.48
N ARG A 17 13.65 20.78 -0.90
CA ARG A 17 12.66 21.86 -1.13
C ARG A 17 11.62 21.45 -2.18
N MET A 18 12.07 20.85 -3.29
CA MET A 18 11.18 20.36 -4.35
C MET A 18 10.21 19.29 -3.82
N VAL A 19 10.70 18.29 -3.09
CA VAL A 19 9.85 17.24 -2.48
C VAL A 19 8.86 17.84 -1.49
N LEU A 20 9.30 18.77 -0.63
CA LEU A 20 8.43 19.47 0.32
C LEU A 20 7.33 20.25 -0.41
N ASP A 21 7.67 21.03 -1.44
CA ASP A 21 6.71 21.81 -2.22
C ASP A 21 5.70 20.94 -2.97
N GLU A 22 6.16 19.87 -3.63
CA GLU A 22 5.31 18.90 -4.33
C GLU A 22 4.31 18.25 -3.37
N CYS A 23 4.78 17.73 -2.24
CA CYS A 23 3.91 17.03 -1.31
C CYS A 23 2.92 17.99 -0.63
N MET A 24 3.32 19.23 -0.35
CA MET A 24 2.40 20.25 0.15
C MET A 24 1.36 20.67 -0.90
N ALA A 25 1.72 20.69 -2.19
CA ALA A 25 0.77 20.96 -3.28
C ALA A 25 -0.25 19.84 -3.45
N ASP A 26 0.17 18.59 -3.23
CA ASP A 26 -0.69 17.40 -3.23
C ASP A 26 -1.58 17.28 -2.00
N GLY A 27 -1.43 18.16 -1.00
CA GLY A 27 -2.17 18.11 0.26
C GLY A 27 -1.77 16.95 1.16
N ALA A 28 -0.56 16.41 1.01
CA ALA A 28 -0.05 15.32 1.84
C ALA A 28 0.06 15.73 3.31
N CYS A 29 -0.22 14.80 4.23
CA CYS A 29 0.00 15.03 5.65
C CYS A 29 1.51 15.07 5.98
N VAL A 30 1.85 15.65 7.14
CA VAL A 30 3.25 15.80 7.61
C VAL A 30 3.98 14.46 7.63
N GLU A 31 3.31 13.41 8.09
CA GLU A 31 3.86 12.06 8.14
C GLU A 31 4.19 11.49 6.75
N ALA A 32 3.30 11.66 5.77
CA ALA A 32 3.54 11.22 4.40
C ALA A 32 4.70 12.00 3.76
N ILE A 33 4.83 13.29 4.08
CA ILE A 33 5.97 14.11 3.63
C ILE A 33 7.29 13.57 4.19
N ILE A 34 7.35 13.27 5.49
CA ILE A 34 8.55 12.70 6.12
C ILE A 34 8.90 11.34 5.52
N ALA A 35 7.92 10.47 5.30
CA ALA A 35 8.13 9.18 4.66
C ALA A 35 8.68 9.33 3.22
N ARG A 36 8.15 10.27 2.43
CA ARG A 36 8.65 10.55 1.08
C ARG A 36 10.06 11.14 1.09
N LEU A 37 10.40 11.99 2.06
CA LEU A 37 11.78 12.46 2.25
C LEU A 37 12.72 11.29 2.58
N ALA A 38 12.30 10.36 3.44
CA ALA A 38 13.10 9.19 3.79
C ALA A 38 13.40 8.31 2.56
N LEU A 39 12.43 8.11 1.67
CA LEU A 39 12.63 7.34 0.43
C LEU A 39 13.53 8.05 -0.59
N ARG A 40 13.53 9.39 -0.62
CA ARG A 40 14.27 10.17 -1.63
C ARG A 40 15.74 10.38 -1.28
N PHE A 41 16.08 10.36 0.00
CA PHE A 41 17.45 10.55 0.46
C PHE A 41 17.94 9.25 1.09
N GLU A 42 18.60 8.38 0.31
CA GLU A 42 19.16 7.13 0.84
C GLU A 42 20.50 7.35 1.56
N THR A 43 21.34 8.30 1.11
CA THR A 43 22.59 8.70 1.78
C THR A 43 22.83 10.21 1.67
N GLY A 44 23.69 10.77 2.54
CA GLY A 44 24.27 12.11 2.36
C GLY A 44 23.46 13.33 2.83
N VAL A 45 22.32 13.15 3.50
CA VAL A 45 21.59 14.22 4.20
C VAL A 45 21.04 13.68 5.50
N ASP A 46 21.30 14.31 6.64
CA ASP A 46 20.74 13.86 7.92
C ASP A 46 19.38 14.54 8.23
N ALA A 47 18.68 14.05 9.26
CA ALA A 47 17.37 14.58 9.63
C ALA A 47 17.44 16.06 10.07
N ALA A 48 18.53 16.47 10.73
CA ALA A 48 18.70 17.85 11.18
C ALA A 48 18.89 18.81 10.01
N GLU A 49 19.66 18.41 8.99
CA GLU A 49 19.83 19.16 7.75
C GLU A 49 18.50 19.34 7.00
N LEU A 50 17.66 18.30 6.92
CA LEU A 50 16.33 18.40 6.33
C LEU A 50 15.39 19.31 7.13
N ALA A 51 15.50 19.30 8.46
CA ALA A 51 14.74 20.21 9.32
C ALA A 51 15.13 21.67 9.08
N ASP A 52 16.42 21.95 8.91
CA ASP A 52 16.92 23.28 8.58
C ASP A 52 16.37 23.74 7.23
N VAL A 53 16.35 22.86 6.21
CA VAL A 53 15.74 23.16 4.91
C VAL A 53 14.25 23.52 5.07
N ALA A 54 13.50 22.77 5.86
CA ALA A 54 12.07 23.03 6.09
C ALA A 54 11.84 24.39 6.77
N LEU A 55 12.67 24.77 7.74
CA LEU A 55 12.58 26.07 8.43
C LEU A 55 13.02 27.25 7.56
N GLU A 56 13.93 27.03 6.61
CA GLU A 56 14.34 28.06 5.64
C GLU A 56 13.27 28.34 4.56
N MET A 57 12.34 27.42 4.34
CA MET A 57 11.23 27.60 3.41
C MET A 57 10.23 28.61 3.97
N ASN A 58 10.28 29.84 3.47
CA ASN A 58 9.33 30.88 3.84
C ASN A 58 8.08 30.82 2.93
N SER A 59 6.89 30.72 3.51
CA SER A 59 5.62 30.71 2.79
C SER A 59 4.67 31.77 3.36
N ALA A 60 3.97 32.53 2.51
CA ALA A 60 2.94 33.45 2.99
C ALA A 60 1.70 32.71 3.56
N ASP A 61 1.46 31.47 3.15
CA ASP A 61 0.37 30.62 3.66
C ASP A 61 0.70 30.08 5.06
N LEU A 62 -0.13 30.41 6.04
CA LEU A 62 0.02 29.98 7.44
C LEU A 62 -0.04 28.46 7.58
N ARG A 63 -0.90 27.77 6.83
CA ARG A 63 -1.02 26.29 6.94
C ARG A 63 0.24 25.59 6.43
N LYS A 64 0.86 26.14 5.39
CA LYS A 64 2.14 25.64 4.88
C LYS A 64 3.26 25.90 5.88
N ARG A 65 3.30 27.08 6.50
CA ARG A 65 4.26 27.40 7.58
C ARG A 65 4.12 26.43 8.76
N ASP A 66 2.91 26.24 9.28
CA ASP A 66 2.66 25.30 10.39
C ASP A 66 3.09 23.87 10.03
N SER A 67 2.89 23.45 8.78
CA SER A 67 3.32 22.13 8.30
C SER A 67 4.84 22.00 8.26
N LEU A 68 5.54 23.01 7.74
CA LEU A 68 7.01 23.05 7.70
C LEU A 68 7.63 23.05 9.09
N GLU A 69 7.05 23.80 10.04
CA GLU A 69 7.48 23.80 11.45
C GLU A 69 7.32 22.41 12.08
N ARG A 70 6.17 21.76 11.88
CA ARG A 70 5.93 20.38 12.38
C ARG A 70 6.87 19.35 11.76
N ILE A 71 7.17 19.48 10.46
CA ILE A 71 8.15 18.61 9.78
C ILE A 71 9.53 18.79 10.43
N ALA A 72 9.97 20.04 10.60
CA ALA A 72 11.26 20.34 11.21
C ALA A 72 11.35 19.83 12.66
N ASP A 73 10.28 19.99 13.44
CA ASP A 73 10.21 19.52 14.82
C ASP A 73 10.33 18.00 14.89
N LEU A 74 9.60 17.25 14.05
CA LEU A 74 9.69 15.79 14.02
C LEU A 74 11.09 15.32 13.62
N LEU A 75 11.68 15.93 12.59
CA LEU A 75 13.02 15.58 12.11
C LEU A 75 14.11 15.86 13.16
N ARG A 76 14.01 16.97 13.91
CA ARG A 76 14.98 17.32 14.96
C ARG A 76 14.84 16.49 16.23
N HIS A 77 13.61 16.23 16.67
CA HIS A 77 13.36 15.57 17.95
C HIS A 77 13.26 14.05 17.83
N ARG A 78 12.98 13.51 16.64
CA ARG A 78 12.88 12.09 16.35
C ARG A 78 13.73 11.66 15.15
N PRO A 79 15.05 11.91 15.16
CA PRO A 79 15.94 11.50 14.07
C PRO A 79 16.03 9.97 13.93
N ASP A 80 15.76 9.24 15.03
CA ASP A 80 15.63 7.77 15.07
C ASP A 80 14.52 7.28 14.14
N ILE A 81 13.35 7.93 14.16
CA ILE A 81 12.24 7.60 13.26
C ILE A 81 12.69 7.74 11.82
N PHE A 82 13.33 8.87 11.46
CA PHE A 82 13.74 9.11 10.10
C PHE A 82 14.75 8.07 9.59
N ALA A 83 15.71 7.67 10.44
CA ALA A 83 16.65 6.60 10.13
C ALA A 83 15.95 5.26 9.91
N THR A 84 15.04 4.87 10.80
CA THR A 84 14.22 3.64 10.68
C THR A 84 13.42 3.64 9.39
N LEU A 85 12.82 4.77 8.99
CA LEU A 85 12.04 4.86 7.75
C LEU A 85 12.91 4.72 6.51
N ARG A 86 14.12 5.29 6.51
CA ARG A 86 15.08 5.10 5.42
C ARG A 86 15.50 3.64 5.31
N GLU A 87 15.84 3.02 6.42
CA GLU A 87 16.27 1.62 6.45
C GLU A 87 15.14 0.69 6.00
N THR A 88 13.93 0.90 6.52
CA THR A 88 12.73 0.12 6.14
C THR A 88 12.40 0.31 4.66
N GLY A 89 12.39 1.56 4.17
CA GLY A 89 12.10 1.88 2.78
C GLY A 89 13.12 1.31 1.81
N ALA A 90 14.41 1.38 2.15
CA ALA A 90 15.50 0.84 1.34
C ALA A 90 15.52 -0.70 1.28
N ALA A 91 14.85 -1.38 2.22
CA ALA A 91 14.78 -2.84 2.22
C ALA A 91 13.94 -3.41 1.06
N VAL A 92 13.00 -2.62 0.51
CA VAL A 92 12.13 -3.04 -0.59
C VAL A 92 12.45 -2.20 -1.83
N ARG A 93 12.86 -2.86 -2.92
CA ARG A 93 13.15 -2.19 -4.19
C ARG A 93 11.89 -2.14 -5.08
N HIS A 94 11.42 -0.93 -5.37
CA HIS A 94 10.22 -0.65 -6.18
C HIS A 94 10.48 -0.54 -7.69
N GLU A 95 11.70 -0.83 -8.13
CA GLU A 95 12.10 -0.84 -9.53
C GLU A 95 12.38 -2.27 -10.01
N ARG A 96 12.18 -2.49 -11.31
CA ARG A 96 12.43 -3.74 -12.01
C ARG A 96 13.46 -3.51 -13.09
N ASP A 97 14.52 -4.31 -13.09
CA ASP A 97 15.50 -4.30 -14.17
C ASP A 97 14.95 -5.06 -15.40
N GLU A 98 15.34 -4.66 -16.61
CA GLU A 98 14.85 -5.25 -17.87
C GLU A 98 15.09 -6.77 -17.96
N TRP A 99 16.16 -7.27 -17.31
CA TRP A 99 16.53 -8.68 -17.31
C TRP A 99 15.88 -9.50 -16.19
N GLU A 100 15.18 -8.87 -15.24
CA GLU A 100 14.53 -9.61 -14.16
C GLU A 100 13.31 -10.40 -14.67
N THR A 101 13.34 -11.70 -14.49
CA THR A 101 12.14 -12.56 -14.63
C THR A 101 11.14 -12.25 -13.51
N ASP A 102 9.84 -12.47 -13.75
CA ASP A 102 8.79 -12.28 -12.75
C ASP A 102 9.10 -13.04 -11.45
N ALA A 103 9.61 -14.28 -11.56
CA ALA A 103 10.00 -15.08 -10.41
C ALA A 103 11.20 -14.54 -9.62
N ALA A 104 12.11 -13.82 -10.27
CA ALA A 104 13.19 -13.12 -9.60
C ALA A 104 12.66 -11.91 -8.82
N VAL A 105 11.73 -11.16 -9.41
CA VAL A 105 11.06 -10.03 -8.75
C VAL A 105 10.31 -10.50 -7.51
N VAL A 106 9.49 -11.55 -7.62
CA VAL A 106 8.74 -12.10 -6.46
C VAL A 106 9.67 -12.53 -5.33
N ARG A 107 10.74 -13.29 -5.63
CA ARG A 107 11.70 -13.71 -4.59
C ARG A 107 12.42 -12.52 -3.93
N ARG A 108 12.78 -11.51 -4.72
CA ARG A 108 13.43 -10.30 -4.20
C ARG A 108 12.47 -9.51 -3.30
N LEU A 109 11.21 -9.37 -3.71
CA LEU A 109 10.19 -8.70 -2.91
C LEU A 109 9.94 -9.44 -1.59
N ALA A 110 9.83 -10.77 -1.62
CA ALA A 110 9.69 -11.58 -0.40
C ALA A 110 10.85 -11.32 0.59
N ALA A 111 12.09 -11.38 0.10
CA ALA A 111 13.27 -11.11 0.92
C ALA A 111 13.32 -9.65 1.43
N GLY A 112 12.91 -8.68 0.59
CA GLY A 112 12.86 -7.28 0.96
C GLY A 112 11.83 -7.00 2.05
N PHE A 113 10.65 -7.62 1.96
CA PHE A 113 9.62 -7.49 2.98
C PHE A 113 9.95 -8.26 4.27
N ASP A 114 10.66 -9.38 4.20
CA ASP A 114 11.22 -10.04 5.39
C ASP A 114 12.16 -9.09 6.15
N ALA A 115 13.05 -8.39 5.42
CA ALA A 115 13.95 -7.41 6.01
C ALA A 115 13.19 -6.19 6.56
N ALA A 116 12.26 -5.62 5.79
CA ALA A 116 11.46 -4.46 6.20
C ALA A 116 10.65 -4.74 7.48
N ALA A 117 9.99 -5.90 7.56
CA ALA A 117 9.22 -6.31 8.74
C ALA A 117 10.11 -6.50 9.97
N THR A 118 11.36 -6.95 9.79
CA THR A 118 12.33 -7.08 10.88
C THR A 118 12.76 -5.72 11.44
N ILE A 119 12.88 -4.70 10.57
CA ILE A 119 13.27 -3.34 10.97
C ILE A 119 12.10 -2.63 11.68
N SER A 120 10.93 -2.59 11.04
CA SER A 120 9.73 -1.96 11.59
C SER A 120 8.47 -2.54 10.96
N PRO A 121 7.72 -3.39 11.68
CA PRO A 121 6.46 -3.96 11.19
C PRO A 121 5.47 -2.88 10.70
N ALA A 122 5.22 -1.85 11.51
CA ALA A 122 4.27 -0.80 11.16
C ALA A 122 4.70 0.00 9.92
N ALA A 123 5.99 0.35 9.83
CA ALA A 123 6.50 1.11 8.70
C ALA A 123 6.63 0.25 7.43
N SER A 124 6.78 -1.07 7.54
CA SER A 124 6.90 -1.98 6.39
C SER A 124 5.60 -2.13 5.60
N VAL A 125 4.44 -1.91 6.22
CA VAL A 125 3.12 -1.95 5.55
C VAL A 125 2.51 -0.56 5.32
N GLN A 126 3.01 0.46 6.00
CA GLN A 126 2.65 1.85 5.77
C GLN A 126 3.75 2.77 6.30
N LEU A 127 4.64 3.22 5.43
CA LEU A 127 5.80 4.05 5.82
C LEU A 127 5.38 5.36 6.51
N SER A 128 4.23 5.93 6.12
CA SER A 128 3.64 7.12 6.75
C SER A 128 3.08 6.90 8.16
N SER A 129 3.03 5.65 8.66
CA SER A 129 2.79 5.41 10.09
C SER A 129 3.95 5.90 10.96
N LEU A 130 5.12 6.17 10.36
CA LEU A 130 6.35 6.49 11.06
C LEU A 130 6.83 5.38 12.02
N GLY A 131 6.39 4.13 11.80
CA GLY A 131 6.65 3.01 12.71
C GLY A 131 5.78 3.02 13.98
N ASP A 132 4.79 3.90 14.06
CA ASP A 132 3.88 4.06 15.19
C ASP A 132 2.62 3.21 15.01
N GLU A 133 2.36 2.29 15.95
CA GLU A 133 1.21 1.38 15.89
C GLU A 133 -0.13 2.10 16.06
N GLU A 134 -0.21 3.18 16.86
CA GLU A 134 -1.47 3.92 17.02
C GLU A 134 -1.84 4.65 15.72
N LYS A 135 -0.85 5.23 15.04
CA LYS A 135 -1.06 5.84 13.72
C LYS A 135 -1.47 4.80 12.68
N LEU A 136 -0.83 3.63 12.70
CA LEU A 136 -1.18 2.52 11.82
C LEU A 136 -2.61 2.06 12.06
N THR A 137 -3.01 1.87 13.31
CA THR A 137 -4.38 1.50 13.69
C THR A 137 -5.38 2.55 13.21
N ALA A 138 -5.11 3.85 13.42
CA ALA A 138 -6.02 4.91 12.98
C ALA A 138 -6.23 4.91 11.45
N ALA A 139 -5.16 4.71 10.67
CA ALA A 139 -5.28 4.56 9.21
C ALA A 139 -6.03 3.29 8.81
N THR A 140 -5.81 2.18 9.54
CA THR A 140 -6.51 0.90 9.34
C THR A 140 -8.01 1.06 9.60
N ASP A 141 -8.39 1.73 10.68
CA ASP A 141 -9.79 1.99 11.05
C ASP A 141 -10.49 2.88 10.02
N GLU A 142 -9.81 3.89 9.45
CA GLU A 142 -10.35 4.72 8.38
C GLU A 142 -10.69 3.87 7.13
N ILE A 143 -9.78 2.97 6.75
CA ILE A 143 -9.96 2.05 5.63
C ILE A 143 -11.09 1.06 5.92
N VAL A 144 -11.11 0.43 7.10
CA VAL A 144 -12.17 -0.51 7.52
C VAL A 144 -13.54 0.16 7.52
N ALA A 145 -13.63 1.40 8.04
CA ALA A 145 -14.87 2.16 8.01
C ALA A 145 -15.32 2.47 6.58
N TRP A 146 -14.38 2.75 5.66
CA TRP A 146 -14.70 2.93 4.25
C TRP A 146 -15.20 1.63 3.62
N LEU A 147 -14.51 0.50 3.84
CA LEU A 147 -14.94 -0.83 3.35
C LEU A 147 -16.36 -1.18 3.82
N GLY A 148 -16.67 -0.93 5.10
CA GLY A 148 -18.01 -1.15 5.64
C GLY A 148 -19.08 -0.29 4.95
N ARG A 149 -18.77 0.97 4.60
CA ARG A 149 -19.70 1.83 3.84
C ARG A 149 -19.92 1.36 2.40
N GLN A 150 -18.95 0.66 1.81
CA GLN A 150 -19.06 0.06 0.48
C GLN A 150 -19.79 -1.30 0.48
N GLY A 151 -20.19 -1.82 1.64
CA GLY A 151 -20.81 -3.15 1.74
C GLY A 151 -19.83 -4.31 1.56
N PHE A 152 -18.53 -4.08 1.78
CA PHE A 152 -17.47 -5.08 1.65
C PHE A 152 -17.35 -6.03 2.86
N THR A 153 -18.12 -5.80 3.93
CA THR A 153 -18.03 -6.57 5.17
C THR A 153 -19.39 -7.11 5.60
N GLY A 154 -19.41 -8.30 6.19
CA GLY A 154 -20.61 -9.01 6.61
C GLY A 154 -20.27 -10.25 7.44
N ARG A 155 -21.03 -10.52 8.50
CA ARG A 155 -20.77 -11.65 9.43
C ARG A 155 -20.92 -13.03 8.81
N ASP A 156 -21.45 -13.08 7.61
CA ASP A 156 -21.65 -14.25 6.75
C ASP A 156 -20.67 -14.29 5.55
N GLN A 157 -19.78 -13.30 5.43
CA GLN A 157 -18.84 -13.19 4.31
C GLN A 157 -17.51 -13.89 4.60
N ASP A 158 -17.06 -14.69 3.64
CA ASP A 158 -15.72 -15.26 3.58
C ASP A 158 -14.80 -14.31 2.81
N MET A 159 -13.69 -13.92 3.42
CA MET A 159 -12.74 -12.93 2.88
C MET A 159 -11.38 -13.56 2.59
N LEU A 160 -10.77 -13.15 1.47
CA LEU A 160 -9.37 -13.37 1.14
C LEU A 160 -8.64 -12.02 1.15
N ASP A 161 -7.52 -11.88 1.86
CA ASP A 161 -6.63 -10.73 1.78
C ASP A 161 -5.31 -11.12 1.08
N ILE A 162 -5.04 -10.47 -0.06
CA ILE A 162 -3.87 -10.70 -0.91
C ILE A 162 -2.76 -9.73 -0.52
N GLY A 163 -1.70 -10.24 0.11
CA GLY A 163 -0.65 -9.42 0.70
C GLY A 163 -1.07 -8.86 2.06
N CYS A 164 -1.51 -9.75 2.97
CA CYS A 164 -2.01 -9.36 4.29
C CYS A 164 -0.96 -8.65 5.16
N GLY A 165 0.32 -8.73 4.79
CA GLY A 165 1.44 -8.17 5.52
C GLY A 165 1.43 -8.66 6.97
N ILE A 166 1.42 -7.71 7.90
CA ILE A 166 1.49 -7.96 9.34
C ILE A 166 0.12 -8.22 10.00
N GLY A 167 -0.93 -8.52 9.25
CA GLY A 167 -2.22 -8.96 9.82
C GLY A 167 -3.12 -7.84 10.35
N ARG A 168 -2.93 -6.60 9.89
CA ARG A 168 -3.65 -5.43 10.46
C ARG A 168 -5.14 -5.43 10.11
N PHE A 169 -5.49 -5.85 8.89
CA PHE A 169 -6.88 -5.89 8.44
C PHE A 169 -7.59 -7.12 8.98
N GLU A 170 -6.94 -8.27 9.06
CA GLU A 170 -7.47 -9.48 9.67
C GLU A 170 -7.89 -9.24 11.11
N SER A 171 -7.02 -8.57 11.88
CA SER A 171 -7.34 -8.20 13.26
C SER A 171 -8.56 -7.28 13.33
N ALA A 172 -8.59 -6.22 12.51
CA ALA A 172 -9.63 -5.20 12.55
C ALA A 172 -10.98 -5.66 11.97
N LEU A 173 -10.98 -6.59 11.02
CA LEU A 173 -12.16 -7.10 10.32
C LEU A 173 -12.70 -8.40 10.92
N SER A 174 -12.01 -9.02 11.88
CA SER A 174 -12.39 -10.33 12.44
C SER A 174 -13.82 -10.38 12.99
N ASP A 175 -14.35 -9.30 13.56
CA ASP A 175 -15.74 -9.23 14.06
C ASP A 175 -16.78 -8.93 12.96
N ALA A 176 -16.33 -8.61 11.75
CA ALA A 176 -17.12 -8.20 10.61
C ALA A 176 -17.03 -9.17 9.42
N ALA A 177 -16.51 -10.39 9.64
CA ALA A 177 -16.40 -11.45 8.65
C ALA A 177 -16.73 -12.82 9.27
N HIS A 178 -17.28 -13.74 8.47
CA HIS A 178 -17.44 -15.14 8.88
C HIS A 178 -16.06 -15.82 9.02
N ARG A 179 -15.20 -15.64 8.01
CA ARG A 179 -13.85 -16.17 7.93
C ARG A 179 -12.96 -15.22 7.14
N ILE A 180 -11.71 -15.07 7.56
CA ILE A 180 -10.69 -14.32 6.83
C ILE A 180 -9.49 -15.24 6.57
N VAL A 181 -9.04 -15.30 5.33
CA VAL A 181 -7.78 -15.92 4.93
C VAL A 181 -6.85 -14.83 4.46
N GLY A 182 -5.74 -14.59 5.16
CA GLY A 182 -4.69 -13.66 4.73
C GLY A 182 -3.51 -14.42 4.15
N ILE A 183 -3.03 -13.99 2.98
CA ILE A 183 -1.84 -14.56 2.33
C ILE A 183 -0.75 -13.52 2.13
N ASP A 184 0.51 -13.93 2.27
CA ASP A 184 1.67 -13.07 1.97
C ASP A 184 2.86 -13.88 1.46
N ILE A 185 3.72 -13.26 0.66
CA ILE A 185 4.95 -13.88 0.13
C ILE A 185 6.08 -13.88 1.17
N SER A 186 6.03 -12.98 2.16
CA SER A 186 7.02 -12.84 3.21
C SER A 186 6.69 -13.73 4.40
N LEU A 187 7.64 -14.56 4.81
CA LEU A 187 7.50 -15.42 5.96
C LEU A 187 7.53 -14.63 7.27
N GLU A 188 8.31 -13.55 7.33
CA GLU A 188 8.33 -12.69 8.52
C GLU A 188 7.02 -11.90 8.66
N MET A 189 6.43 -11.41 7.57
CA MET A 189 5.10 -10.78 7.59
C MET A 189 4.05 -11.74 8.18
N ILE A 190 3.99 -12.98 7.69
CA ILE A 190 3.10 -14.02 8.22
C ILE A 190 3.40 -14.33 9.70
N SER A 191 4.67 -14.34 10.10
CA SER A 191 5.10 -14.53 11.48
C SER A 191 4.54 -13.43 12.40
N VAL A 192 4.65 -12.16 11.99
CA VAL A 192 4.09 -11.01 12.72
C VAL A 192 2.57 -11.07 12.74
N ALA A 193 1.93 -11.32 11.58
CA ALA A 193 0.48 -11.42 11.46
C ALA A 193 -0.11 -12.47 12.40
N ARG A 194 0.52 -13.66 12.48
CA ARG A 194 0.07 -14.73 13.39
C ARG A 194 0.17 -14.33 14.86
N ARG A 195 1.20 -13.55 15.24
CA ARG A 195 1.29 -13.00 16.60
C ARG A 195 0.18 -11.98 16.86
N ARG A 196 -0.08 -11.09 15.91
CA ARG A 196 -1.11 -10.05 16.02
C ARG A 196 -2.52 -10.63 16.12
N CYS A 197 -2.83 -11.62 15.29
CA CYS A 197 -4.14 -12.25 15.23
C CYS A 197 -4.30 -13.44 16.20
N ALA A 198 -3.39 -13.59 17.17
CA ALA A 198 -3.43 -14.70 18.10
C ALA A 198 -4.73 -14.68 18.93
N GLY A 199 -5.48 -15.79 18.89
CA GLY A 199 -6.77 -15.92 19.59
C GLY A 199 -8.00 -15.62 18.73
N LEU A 200 -7.83 -15.07 17.52
CA LEU A 200 -8.91 -14.90 16.56
C LEU A 200 -9.21 -16.25 15.90
N ARG A 201 -10.43 -16.77 16.12
CA ARG A 201 -10.79 -18.14 15.69
C ARG A 201 -11.16 -18.26 14.22
N ASN A 202 -11.44 -17.14 13.56
CA ASN A 202 -11.90 -17.08 12.18
C ASN A 202 -10.84 -16.52 11.21
N VAL A 203 -9.61 -16.30 11.68
CA VAL A 203 -8.49 -15.80 10.87
C VAL A 203 -7.50 -16.94 10.60
N ASP A 204 -7.15 -17.11 9.33
CA ASP A 204 -6.19 -18.11 8.85
C ASP A 204 -5.11 -17.42 8.00
N LEU A 205 -3.86 -17.47 8.46
CA LEU A 205 -2.73 -16.74 7.86
C LEU A 205 -1.72 -17.71 7.24
N ARG A 206 -1.47 -17.56 5.94
CA ARG A 206 -0.72 -18.53 5.15
C ARG A 206 0.35 -17.87 4.28
N PRO A 207 1.56 -18.45 4.18
CA PRO A 207 2.48 -18.04 3.13
C PRO A 207 1.91 -18.43 1.75
N THR A 208 2.20 -17.64 0.72
CA THR A 208 1.87 -17.93 -0.68
C THR A 208 3.12 -17.91 -1.56
N SER A 209 3.04 -18.55 -2.73
CA SER A 209 4.06 -18.47 -3.78
C SER A 209 4.15 -17.08 -4.40
N GLY A 210 3.06 -16.30 -4.34
CA GLY A 210 2.94 -14.98 -4.95
C GLY A 210 2.67 -15.00 -6.46
N PHE A 211 2.53 -16.18 -7.08
CA PHE A 211 2.28 -16.29 -8.51
C PHE A 211 0.80 -16.45 -8.86
N ASP A 212 0.01 -17.09 -7.99
CA ASP A 212 -1.38 -17.41 -8.24
C ASP A 212 -2.15 -17.64 -6.92
N LEU A 213 -3.42 -18.02 -7.04
CA LEU A 213 -4.33 -18.37 -5.95
C LEU A 213 -4.79 -19.84 -6.06
N ALA A 214 -3.94 -20.73 -6.61
CA ALA A 214 -4.31 -22.11 -6.92
C ALA A 214 -4.71 -22.97 -5.69
N ASP A 215 -4.30 -22.55 -4.50
CA ASP A 215 -4.69 -23.17 -3.22
C ASP A 215 -6.17 -22.99 -2.87
N PHE A 216 -6.88 -22.10 -3.58
CA PHE A 216 -8.28 -21.78 -3.36
C PHE A 216 -9.16 -22.30 -4.48
N SER A 217 -10.31 -22.87 -4.12
CA SER A 217 -11.31 -23.33 -5.09
C SER A 217 -12.02 -22.16 -5.76
N ASN A 218 -12.68 -22.44 -6.88
CA ASN A 218 -13.52 -21.44 -7.54
C ASN A 218 -14.67 -21.01 -6.61
N ALA A 219 -15.12 -19.76 -6.72
CA ALA A 219 -16.25 -19.22 -5.99
C ALA A 219 -16.23 -19.49 -4.47
N SER A 220 -15.07 -19.29 -3.84
CA SER A 220 -14.85 -19.56 -2.41
C SER A 220 -14.97 -18.35 -1.51
N PHE A 221 -14.86 -17.12 -2.04
CA PHE A 221 -14.86 -15.89 -1.25
C PHE A 221 -15.94 -14.92 -1.68
N ASP A 222 -16.59 -14.27 -0.72
CA ASP A 222 -17.52 -13.17 -0.98
C ASP A 222 -16.75 -11.86 -1.22
N CYS A 223 -15.59 -11.73 -0.57
CA CYS A 223 -14.77 -10.51 -0.60
C CYS A 223 -13.30 -10.83 -0.83
N VAL A 224 -12.67 -10.11 -1.75
CA VAL A 224 -11.21 -10.15 -1.96
C VAL A 224 -10.63 -8.77 -1.68
N LEU A 225 -9.71 -8.68 -0.73
CA LEU A 225 -9.02 -7.48 -0.33
C LEU A 225 -7.58 -7.52 -0.88
N ALA A 226 -7.08 -6.38 -1.34
CA ALA A 226 -5.67 -6.19 -1.63
C ALA A 226 -5.29 -4.75 -1.31
N VAL A 227 -4.70 -4.52 -0.14
CA VAL A 227 -4.28 -3.19 0.30
C VAL A 227 -2.78 -3.02 0.11
N ASP A 228 -2.39 -2.12 -0.80
CA ASP A 228 -1.00 -1.81 -1.15
C ASP A 228 -0.21 -3.02 -1.66
N SER A 229 -0.90 -4.04 -2.19
CA SER A 229 -0.32 -5.27 -2.71
C SER A 229 -0.16 -5.26 -4.24
N PHE A 230 -1.15 -4.69 -4.95
CA PHE A 230 -1.13 -4.56 -6.41
C PHE A 230 0.08 -3.81 -6.98
N PRO A 231 0.70 -2.80 -6.33
CA PRO A 231 1.88 -2.17 -6.89
C PRO A 231 3.03 -3.15 -7.12
N TYR A 232 3.12 -4.17 -6.27
CA TYR A 232 4.11 -5.24 -6.35
C TYR A 232 3.74 -6.32 -7.38
N LEU A 233 2.45 -6.60 -7.54
CA LEU A 233 1.95 -7.47 -8.62
C LEU A 233 2.14 -6.83 -10.00
N VAL A 234 1.90 -5.52 -10.14
CA VAL A 234 2.20 -4.75 -11.35
C VAL A 234 3.69 -4.77 -11.63
N LEU A 235 4.53 -4.52 -10.62
CA LEU A 235 5.99 -4.58 -10.74
C LEU A 235 6.46 -5.97 -11.20
N ALA A 236 5.88 -7.04 -10.66
CA ALA A 236 6.19 -8.42 -11.02
C ALA A 236 5.58 -8.88 -12.36
N GLY A 237 4.77 -8.06 -13.03
CA GLY A 237 4.09 -8.46 -14.27
C GLY A 237 2.94 -9.46 -14.08
N LEU A 238 2.39 -9.55 -12.87
CA LEU A 238 1.38 -10.54 -12.47
C LEU A 238 -0.03 -9.98 -12.35
N ALA A 239 -0.23 -8.67 -12.55
CA ALA A 239 -1.53 -8.02 -12.35
C ALA A 239 -2.67 -8.68 -13.14
N GLU A 240 -2.47 -8.98 -14.44
CA GLU A 240 -3.49 -9.63 -15.28
C GLU A 240 -3.86 -11.02 -14.77
N ARG A 241 -2.87 -11.83 -14.42
CA ARG A 241 -3.08 -13.16 -13.79
C ARG A 241 -3.87 -13.04 -12.49
N TYR A 242 -3.59 -12.04 -11.67
CA TYR A 242 -4.33 -11.85 -10.42
C TYR A 242 -5.76 -11.38 -10.66
N PHE A 243 -6.06 -10.63 -11.72
CA PHE A 243 -7.46 -10.35 -12.10
C PHE A 243 -8.20 -11.63 -12.53
N GLU A 244 -7.56 -12.51 -13.28
CA GLU A 244 -8.10 -13.84 -13.62
C GLU A 244 -8.37 -14.67 -12.36
N GLU A 245 -7.41 -14.74 -11.44
CA GLU A 245 -7.55 -15.51 -10.21
C GLU A 245 -8.59 -14.91 -9.26
N ILE A 246 -8.69 -13.57 -9.18
CA ILE A 246 -9.72 -12.87 -8.40
C ILE A 246 -11.12 -13.20 -8.92
N GLU A 247 -11.34 -13.14 -10.24
CA GLU A 247 -12.61 -13.56 -10.86
C GLU A 247 -12.95 -15.00 -10.49
N ARG A 248 -11.96 -15.90 -10.59
CA ARG A 248 -12.16 -17.33 -10.33
C ARG A 248 -12.55 -17.61 -8.89
N VAL A 249 -11.89 -16.99 -7.90
CA VAL A 249 -12.11 -17.28 -6.47
C VAL A 249 -13.30 -16.53 -5.88
N LEU A 250 -13.75 -15.44 -6.51
CA LEU A 250 -14.94 -14.72 -6.09
C LEU A 250 -16.22 -15.52 -6.36
N LYS A 251 -17.12 -15.54 -5.37
CA LYS A 251 -18.49 -16.01 -5.54
C LYS A 251 -19.23 -15.10 -6.53
N PRO A 252 -20.31 -15.59 -7.18
CA PRO A 252 -21.22 -14.71 -7.90
C PRO A 252 -21.68 -13.54 -7.02
N SER A 253 -21.66 -12.33 -7.55
CA SER A 253 -21.93 -11.08 -6.80
C SER A 253 -20.92 -10.72 -5.70
N GLY A 254 -19.78 -11.41 -5.64
CA GLY A 254 -18.67 -11.05 -4.76
C GLY A 254 -17.97 -9.75 -5.19
N ILE A 255 -17.22 -9.17 -4.26
CA ILE A 255 -16.59 -7.84 -4.43
C ILE A 255 -15.08 -7.93 -4.19
N ALA A 256 -14.28 -7.30 -5.05
CA ALA A 256 -12.86 -7.06 -4.82
C ALA A 256 -12.58 -5.59 -4.48
N ALA A 257 -11.81 -5.33 -3.42
CA ALA A 257 -11.31 -4.01 -3.07
C ALA A 257 -9.81 -3.96 -3.34
N LEU A 258 -9.41 -3.23 -4.39
CA LEU A 258 -8.01 -3.00 -4.74
C LEU A 258 -7.63 -1.60 -4.29
N LEU A 259 -6.89 -1.52 -3.18
CA LEU A 259 -6.48 -0.25 -2.62
C LEU A 259 -5.01 -0.02 -2.95
N ASN A 260 -4.77 1.00 -3.77
CA ASN A 260 -3.54 1.35 -4.45
C ASN A 260 -3.13 0.31 -5.51
N TYR A 261 -3.26 0.67 -6.80
CA TYR A 261 -3.00 -0.26 -7.92
C TYR A 261 -1.53 -0.28 -8.35
N SER A 262 -0.86 0.87 -8.44
CA SER A 262 0.54 0.93 -8.84
C SER A 262 1.28 2.12 -8.25
N TYR A 263 2.62 2.05 -8.22
CA TYR A 263 3.48 3.19 -7.89
C TYR A 263 3.99 3.95 -9.13
N ARG A 264 3.35 3.76 -10.31
CA ARG A 264 3.75 4.45 -11.56
C ARG A 264 3.43 5.95 -11.56
N GLY A 265 2.70 6.44 -10.55
CA GLY A 265 2.40 7.87 -10.38
C GLY A 265 1.38 8.42 -11.40
N SER A 266 0.61 7.56 -12.07
CA SER A 266 -0.37 7.98 -13.07
C SER A 266 -1.73 7.33 -12.84
N SER A 267 -2.62 8.07 -12.17
CA SER A 267 -4.01 7.63 -11.93
C SER A 267 -4.75 7.35 -13.24
N ALA A 268 -4.46 8.06 -14.33
CA ALA A 268 -5.09 7.82 -15.62
C ALA A 268 -4.69 6.45 -16.21
N LEU A 269 -3.41 6.08 -16.12
CA LEU A 269 -2.95 4.76 -16.55
C LEU A 269 -3.50 3.64 -15.67
N ASP A 270 -3.53 3.85 -14.36
CA ASP A 270 -4.08 2.87 -13.42
C ASP A 270 -5.56 2.61 -13.66
N ARG A 271 -6.37 3.67 -13.85
CA ARG A 271 -7.79 3.52 -14.21
C ARG A 271 -7.95 2.77 -15.54
N ALA A 272 -7.17 3.14 -16.57
CA ALA A 272 -7.26 2.47 -17.87
C ALA A 272 -6.92 0.96 -17.78
N ASP A 273 -5.89 0.60 -17.01
CA ASP A 273 -5.52 -0.79 -16.79
C ASP A 273 -6.59 -1.54 -15.99
N VAL A 274 -7.08 -0.98 -14.88
CA VAL A 274 -8.11 -1.62 -14.04
C VAL A 274 -9.40 -1.83 -14.83
N HIS A 275 -9.87 -0.85 -15.61
CA HIS A 275 -11.05 -1.01 -16.46
C HIS A 275 -10.87 -2.13 -17.49
N ARG A 276 -9.74 -2.12 -18.22
CA ARG A 276 -9.43 -3.14 -19.23
C ARG A 276 -9.38 -4.54 -18.63
N LEU A 277 -8.72 -4.70 -17.48
CA LEU A 277 -8.58 -5.99 -16.82
C LEU A 277 -9.90 -6.45 -16.18
N ALA A 278 -10.66 -5.55 -15.56
CA ALA A 278 -11.99 -5.87 -15.05
C ALA A 278 -12.92 -6.35 -16.16
N GLU A 279 -12.98 -5.66 -17.30
CA GLU A 279 -13.78 -6.07 -18.46
C GLU A 279 -13.35 -7.43 -19.02
N ALA A 280 -12.03 -7.65 -19.17
CA ALA A 280 -11.49 -8.92 -19.66
C ALA A 280 -11.85 -10.11 -18.76
N HIS A 281 -11.99 -9.86 -17.45
CA HIS A 281 -12.28 -10.86 -16.42
C HIS A 281 -13.66 -10.66 -15.79
N GLY A 282 -14.66 -10.22 -16.57
CA GLY A 282 -16.08 -10.29 -16.17
C GLY A 282 -16.43 -9.54 -14.88
N MET A 283 -15.70 -8.49 -14.54
CA MET A 283 -15.94 -7.65 -13.36
C MET A 283 -16.33 -6.22 -13.79
N GLN A 284 -17.15 -5.58 -12.96
CA GLN A 284 -17.56 -4.19 -13.14
C GLN A 284 -16.84 -3.30 -12.12
N VAL A 285 -16.28 -2.18 -12.59
CA VAL A 285 -15.72 -1.14 -11.72
C VAL A 285 -16.85 -0.33 -11.08
N MET A 286 -16.96 -0.39 -9.76
CA MET A 286 -17.94 0.32 -8.93
C MET A 286 -17.37 1.60 -8.32
N VAL A 287 -16.09 1.58 -7.95
CA VAL A 287 -15.31 2.74 -7.50
C VAL A 287 -14.08 2.84 -8.39
N ASP A 288 -13.82 4.02 -8.95
CA ASP A 288 -12.86 4.22 -10.04
C ASP A 288 -11.72 5.17 -9.65
N GLY A 289 -10.78 4.65 -8.85
CA GLY A 289 -9.52 5.31 -8.52
C GLY A 289 -9.70 6.55 -7.63
N GLU A 290 -10.69 6.53 -6.74
CA GLU A 290 -10.94 7.62 -5.78
C GLU A 290 -9.85 7.70 -4.71
N LYS A 291 -9.68 8.85 -4.04
CA LYS A 291 -8.79 9.00 -2.87
C LYS A 291 -9.61 9.29 -1.62
N PRO A 292 -10.26 8.27 -1.02
CA PRO A 292 -11.22 8.49 0.05
C PRO A 292 -10.58 8.68 1.45
N PHE A 293 -9.27 8.46 1.57
CA PHE A 293 -8.56 8.39 2.85
C PHE A 293 -7.82 9.69 3.16
N ARG A 294 -7.76 10.06 4.44
CA ARG A 294 -7.02 11.23 4.93
C ARG A 294 -5.66 10.83 5.49
N LEU A 295 -5.56 9.64 6.06
CA LEU A 295 -4.36 9.14 6.74
C LEU A 295 -3.45 8.31 5.81
N TRP A 296 -3.89 8.07 4.57
CA TRP A 296 -3.17 7.35 3.54
C TRP A 296 -3.54 7.89 2.16
N ASP A 297 -2.62 7.84 1.20
CA ASP A 297 -2.73 8.50 -0.11
C ASP A 297 -3.04 7.55 -1.27
N GLY A 298 -3.36 6.29 -0.95
CA GLY A 298 -3.73 5.26 -1.93
C GLY A 298 -5.06 5.51 -2.62
N ASN A 299 -5.13 5.15 -3.91
CA ASN A 299 -6.37 5.19 -4.69
C ASN A 299 -7.22 3.94 -4.39
N ALA A 300 -8.54 4.07 -4.33
CA ALA A 300 -9.46 2.96 -4.11
C ALA A 300 -10.14 2.54 -5.41
N PHE A 301 -10.11 1.24 -5.70
CA PHE A 301 -10.95 0.60 -6.70
C PHE A 301 -11.82 -0.47 -6.03
N LEU A 302 -13.08 -0.52 -6.45
CA LEU A 302 -14.01 -1.56 -6.03
C LEU A 302 -14.54 -2.24 -7.28
N LEU A 303 -14.41 -3.56 -7.36
CA LEU A 303 -14.82 -4.38 -8.48
C LEU A 303 -15.91 -5.34 -8.03
N ALA A 304 -16.99 -5.47 -8.78
CA ALA A 304 -18.02 -6.46 -8.52
C ALA A 304 -17.96 -7.54 -9.60
N ALA A 305 -18.00 -8.82 -9.19
CA ALA A 305 -18.18 -9.93 -10.13
C ALA A 305 -19.51 -9.75 -10.86
N SER A 306 -19.49 -9.78 -12.20
CA SER A 306 -20.70 -9.73 -13.01
C SER A 306 -21.52 -10.99 -12.78
N ASP A 307 -22.84 -10.84 -12.68
CA ASP A 307 -23.80 -11.97 -12.61
C ASP A 307 -23.96 -12.70 -13.97
N GLY A 308 -23.10 -12.41 -14.94
CA GLY A 308 -23.18 -12.95 -16.30
C GLY A 308 -24.13 -12.20 -17.23
N THR A 309 -24.73 -11.08 -16.80
CA THR A 309 -25.61 -10.27 -17.66
C THR A 309 -24.87 -9.26 -18.55
N LEU A 310 -23.57 -9.03 -18.31
CA LEU A 310 -22.72 -8.28 -19.23
C LEU A 310 -22.40 -9.16 -20.45
N ARG A 311 -23.07 -8.87 -21.57
CA ARG A 311 -22.73 -9.47 -22.87
C ARG A 311 -21.24 -9.23 -23.12
N ARG A 312 -20.47 -10.31 -23.32
CA ARG A 312 -19.20 -10.21 -24.06
C ARG A 312 -19.52 -9.47 -25.35
N ASN A 313 -18.94 -8.29 -25.54
CA ASN A 313 -19.04 -7.60 -26.82
C ASN A 313 -18.34 -8.50 -27.85
N ASP A 314 -19.13 -9.23 -28.62
CA ASP A 314 -18.67 -9.89 -29.83
C ASP A 314 -18.19 -8.79 -30.79
N CYS A 315 -16.90 -8.47 -30.74
CA CYS A 315 -16.22 -7.74 -31.80
C CYS A 315 -16.11 -8.65 -33.03
N SER A 316 -17.23 -8.87 -33.72
CA SER A 316 -17.25 -9.37 -35.09
C SER A 316 -18.41 -8.74 -35.84
N GLY A 317 -18.13 -7.65 -36.55
CA GLY A 317 -19.05 -7.18 -37.58
C GLY A 317 -18.98 -5.70 -37.89
N ILE A 318 -17.95 -5.28 -38.63
CA ILE A 318 -18.11 -4.21 -39.62
C ILE A 318 -17.41 -4.67 -40.91
N LYS A 319 -18.24 -4.83 -41.95
CA LYS A 319 -17.84 -4.89 -43.37
C LYS A 319 -17.47 -3.49 -43.85
#